data_AF-A0A917JB56-F1
#
_entry.id   AF-A0A917JB56-F1
#
_cell.length_a   1.000
_cell.length_b   1.000
_cell.length_c   1.000
_cell.angle_alpha   90.00
_cell.angle_beta   90.00
_cell.angle_gamma   90.00
#
_symmetry.space_group_name_H-M   'P 1'
#
loop_
_entity.id
_entity.type
_entity.pdbx_description
1 polymer ?
#
loop_
_entity_poly.entity_id
_entity_poly.type
_entity_poly.pdbx_seq_one_letter_code
_entity_poly.pdbx_strand_id
1 'polypeptide(L)'
;MPNPKDILVVTTSTIEGRKINRHLKPVTAHIVAGTNVFSDVFAAFSDFFGGRSGSYQKQLTSLYDEAIHKIKLAAYEIGANGVVGLSIDMDEISGKNKSMFMLTAIGTAVVLENDNQSAPITQSERFENVSYERLNLLYKKKDILKKADEGNLSITDDNWHFVTTNQVDEIFPYLLKKYQAVLQGQMLQITVKEYYDRLVAYIDAFPEEKKFTMLYESALNESNEVYLSVISNIINDLQLVDLNYTARLLGSDEFKKQRIGLQIITFNKPFYNKVDVQHLEDLKDFIQQNFKERGTRSTKKQMLSSKEKEIWNCECGKTNDVSAVNQYCDNCDKDIYGFKTNDITPEKAIKSVNTKIALISELII
;
A
#
# COMPACT_ATOMS: atom_id res chain seq x y z
N MET A 1 21.39 7.91 -14.04
CA MET A 1 20.61 9.17 -14.09
C MET A 1 20.22 9.51 -12.66
N PRO A 2 20.13 10.80 -12.27
CA PRO A 2 19.66 11.16 -10.93
C PRO A 2 18.27 10.57 -10.67
N ASN A 3 17.94 10.21 -9.44
CA ASN A 3 16.54 9.85 -9.11
C ASN A 3 15.71 11.16 -9.08
N PRO A 4 14.47 11.20 -9.59
CA PRO A 4 13.59 12.36 -9.40
C PRO A 4 13.50 12.84 -7.95
N LYS A 5 13.64 11.93 -6.98
CA LYS A 5 13.67 12.23 -5.53
C LYS A 5 14.89 13.08 -5.10
N ASP A 6 16.01 12.93 -5.81
CA ASP A 6 17.31 13.54 -5.48
C ASP A 6 17.50 14.96 -6.06
N ILE A 7 16.51 15.48 -6.79
CA ILE A 7 16.58 16.84 -7.32
C ILE A 7 16.52 17.85 -6.16
N LEU A 8 17.56 18.66 -6.05
CA LEU A 8 17.65 19.74 -5.07
C LEU A 8 16.73 20.89 -5.49
N VAL A 9 15.85 21.33 -4.60
CA VAL A 9 14.94 22.45 -4.84
C VAL A 9 15.19 23.51 -3.79
N VAL A 10 15.42 24.76 -4.22
CA VAL A 10 15.65 25.90 -3.32
C VAL A 10 14.85 27.12 -3.77
N THR A 11 14.46 27.94 -2.79
CA THR A 11 13.79 29.24 -3.04
C THR A 11 14.78 30.34 -3.43
N THR A 12 16.07 30.15 -3.17
CA THR A 12 17.14 31.08 -3.55
C THR A 12 17.48 30.96 -5.03
N SER A 13 18.01 32.04 -5.62
CA SER A 13 18.45 32.05 -7.03
C SER A 13 19.76 31.28 -7.28
N THR A 14 20.52 31.01 -6.23
CA THR A 14 21.79 30.28 -6.24
C THR A 14 21.88 29.28 -5.10
N ILE A 15 22.73 28.27 -5.23
CA ILE A 15 23.03 27.29 -4.18
C ILE A 15 24.47 27.51 -3.73
N GLU A 16 24.67 27.84 -2.45
CA GLU A 16 26.02 28.02 -1.91
C GLU A 16 26.81 26.71 -2.01
N GLY A 17 28.09 26.82 -2.39
CA GLY A 17 28.98 25.66 -2.53
C GLY A 17 28.73 24.78 -3.76
N ARG A 18 27.73 25.07 -4.61
CA ARG A 18 27.52 24.36 -5.89
C ARG A 18 27.41 25.32 -7.07
N LYS A 19 28.21 25.08 -8.11
CA LYS A 19 28.15 25.87 -9.34
C LYS A 19 27.00 25.42 -10.24
N ILE A 20 26.22 26.36 -10.76
CA ILE A 20 25.23 26.12 -11.82
C ILE A 20 25.99 26.09 -13.16
N ASN A 21 26.02 24.92 -13.80
CA ASN A 21 26.64 24.73 -15.11
C ASN A 21 25.73 25.18 -16.26
N ARG A 22 24.41 24.95 -16.15
CA ARG A 22 23.43 25.36 -17.16
C ARG A 22 22.11 25.75 -16.52
N HIS A 23 21.53 26.86 -16.99
CA HIS A 23 20.12 27.15 -16.80
C HIS A 23 19.33 26.48 -17.93
N LEU A 24 18.27 25.75 -17.57
CA LEU A 24 17.31 25.20 -18.52
C LEU A 24 16.07 26.12 -18.56
N LYS A 25 14.91 25.58 -18.99
CA LYS A 25 13.65 26.32 -18.98
C LYS A 25 13.03 26.38 -17.58
N PRO A 26 12.17 27.38 -17.31
CA PRO A 26 11.29 27.34 -16.15
C PRO A 26 10.44 26.07 -16.13
N VAL A 27 10.16 25.57 -14.93
CA VAL A 27 9.29 24.42 -14.66
C VAL A 27 8.18 24.85 -13.74
N THR A 28 7.00 24.25 -13.92
CA THR A 28 5.82 24.54 -13.10
C THR A 28 5.17 23.25 -12.63
N ALA A 29 4.47 23.33 -11.50
CA ALA A 29 3.55 22.31 -11.05
C ALA A 29 2.27 22.97 -10.55
N HIS A 30 1.13 22.39 -10.90
CA HIS A 30 -0.19 22.88 -10.49
C HIS A 30 -0.94 21.76 -9.77
N ILE A 31 -1.57 22.12 -8.65
CA ILE A 31 -2.43 21.22 -7.88
C ILE A 31 -3.74 21.93 -7.63
N VAL A 32 -4.85 21.28 -7.96
CA VAL A 32 -6.19 21.81 -7.74
C VAL A 32 -6.85 20.99 -6.63
N ALA A 33 -7.14 21.64 -5.51
CA ALA A 33 -7.84 21.05 -4.38
C ALA A 33 -9.27 21.58 -4.33
N GLY A 34 -10.26 20.70 -4.46
CA GLY A 34 -11.67 21.07 -4.42
C GLY A 34 -12.20 21.31 -3.00
N THR A 35 -13.33 22.02 -2.87
CA THR A 35 -14.01 22.22 -1.58
C THR A 35 -14.24 20.94 -0.81
N ASN A 36 -14.44 19.78 -1.44
CA ASN A 36 -14.66 18.52 -0.73
C ASN A 36 -13.47 18.11 0.14
N VAL A 37 -12.24 18.31 -0.35
CA VAL A 37 -10.99 18.04 0.39
C VAL A 37 -10.88 18.90 1.65
N PHE A 38 -11.40 20.12 1.61
CA PHE A 38 -11.44 21.03 2.76
C PHE A 38 -12.74 20.91 3.56
N SER A 39 -13.86 20.55 2.95
CA SER A 39 -15.17 20.45 3.59
C SER A 39 -15.30 19.18 4.41
N ASP A 40 -14.66 18.08 4.04
CA ASP A 40 -14.58 16.87 4.88
C ASP A 40 -13.78 17.17 6.16
N VAL A 41 -12.78 18.05 6.04
CA VAL A 41 -12.03 18.60 7.17
C VAL A 41 -12.88 19.57 8.02
N PHE A 42 -13.75 20.38 7.42
CA PHE A 42 -14.67 21.30 8.13
C PHE A 42 -15.91 20.59 8.73
N ALA A 43 -16.44 19.55 8.09
CA ALA A 43 -17.58 18.76 8.56
C ALA A 43 -17.21 17.86 9.74
N ALA A 44 -15.96 17.39 9.80
CA ALA A 44 -15.41 16.75 11.00
C ALA A 44 -15.11 17.74 12.15
N PHE A 45 -15.17 19.05 11.89
CA PHE A 45 -14.75 20.12 12.82
C PHE A 45 -15.90 21.02 13.31
N SER A 46 -17.11 20.92 12.74
CA SER A 46 -18.24 21.76 13.18
C SER A 46 -18.65 21.50 14.63
N ASP A 47 -18.31 20.33 15.18
CA ASP A 47 -18.80 19.89 16.49
C ASP A 47 -17.83 20.17 17.65
N PHE A 48 -16.62 20.72 17.40
CA PHE A 48 -15.64 20.95 18.47
C PHE A 48 -14.84 22.25 18.24
N PHE A 49 -15.30 23.33 18.88
CA PHE A 49 -14.77 24.69 18.76
C PHE A 49 -13.25 24.83 18.94
N GLY A 50 -12.65 25.69 18.09
CA GLY A 50 -11.83 26.81 18.57
C GLY A 50 -10.37 26.53 18.93
N GLY A 51 -9.52 26.30 17.93
CA GLY A 51 -8.07 26.32 18.04
C GLY A 51 -7.44 25.91 16.72
N ARG A 52 -6.40 26.62 16.24
CA ARG A 52 -5.73 26.42 14.93
C ARG A 52 -5.79 24.96 14.46
N SER A 53 -6.61 24.71 13.44
CA SER A 53 -7.03 23.39 12.99
C SER A 53 -5.86 22.60 12.38
N GLY A 54 -5.31 21.66 13.14
CA GLY A 54 -4.18 20.82 12.72
C GLY A 54 -4.46 19.97 11.47
N SER A 55 -5.72 19.66 11.17
CA SER A 55 -6.14 18.99 9.93
C SER A 55 -5.98 19.89 8.69
N TYR A 56 -6.36 21.17 8.79
CA TYR A 56 -6.20 22.15 7.72
C TYR A 56 -4.73 22.40 7.38
N GLN A 57 -3.89 22.58 8.41
CA GLN A 57 -2.45 22.79 8.22
C GLN A 57 -1.77 21.59 7.55
N LYS A 58 -2.17 20.36 7.91
CA LYS A 58 -1.57 19.16 7.32
C LYS A 58 -2.02 18.90 5.89
N GLN A 59 -3.25 19.25 5.54
CA GLN A 59 -3.70 19.22 4.15
C GLN A 59 -2.88 20.19 3.30
N LEU A 60 -2.62 21.39 3.81
CA LEU A 60 -1.74 22.36 3.15
C LEU A 60 -0.30 21.85 3.02
N THR A 61 0.24 21.18 4.06
CA THR A 61 1.55 20.53 3.99
C THR A 61 1.59 19.44 2.92
N SER A 62 0.55 18.60 2.83
CA SER A 62 0.45 17.55 1.79
C SER A 62 0.42 18.15 0.37
N LEU A 63 -0.38 19.20 0.16
CA LEU A 63 -0.42 19.91 -1.13
C LEU A 63 0.94 20.55 -1.47
N TYR A 64 1.64 21.07 -0.47
CA TYR A 64 2.99 21.61 -0.64
C TYR A 64 3.98 20.52 -1.05
N ASP A 65 3.99 19.38 -0.34
CA ASP A 65 4.89 18.26 -0.61
C ASP A 65 4.64 17.66 -2.01
N GLU A 66 3.37 17.53 -2.40
CA GLU A 66 2.99 17.10 -3.75
C GLU A 66 3.47 18.10 -4.81
N ALA A 67 3.41 19.41 -4.53
CA ALA A 67 3.86 20.44 -5.48
C ALA A 67 5.38 20.36 -5.69
N ILE A 68 6.12 20.17 -4.59
CA ILE A 68 7.56 19.94 -4.62
C ILE A 68 7.90 18.66 -5.38
N HIS A 69 7.13 17.58 -5.18
CA HIS A 69 7.34 16.34 -5.90
C HIS A 69 7.13 16.51 -7.42
N LYS A 70 6.03 17.15 -7.82
CA LYS A 70 5.71 17.39 -9.24
C LYS A 70 6.72 18.31 -9.93
N ILE A 71 7.18 19.38 -9.26
CA ILE A 71 8.17 20.28 -9.86
C ILE A 71 9.55 19.62 -9.99
N LYS A 72 9.91 18.72 -9.05
CA LYS A 72 11.10 17.86 -9.18
C LYS A 72 10.96 16.94 -10.39
N LEU A 73 9.81 16.28 -10.57
CA LEU A 73 9.58 15.42 -11.73
C LEU A 73 9.70 16.20 -13.05
N ALA A 74 9.07 17.37 -13.15
CA ALA A 74 9.15 18.23 -14.32
C ALA A 74 10.59 18.70 -14.64
N ALA A 75 11.40 18.97 -13.60
CA ALA A 75 12.81 19.28 -13.75
C ALA A 75 13.62 18.06 -14.22
N TYR A 76 13.34 16.89 -13.66
CA TYR A 76 13.99 15.63 -14.03
C TYR A 76 13.78 15.29 -15.51
N GLU A 77 12.54 15.42 -16.00
CA GLU A 77 12.17 15.11 -17.39
C GLU A 77 12.98 15.90 -18.43
N ILE A 78 13.44 17.10 -18.06
CA ILE A 78 14.21 17.97 -18.95
C ILE A 78 15.73 17.89 -18.70
N GLY A 79 16.15 16.92 -17.88
CA GLY A 79 17.56 16.64 -17.60
C GLY A 79 18.21 17.54 -16.55
N ALA A 80 17.42 18.23 -15.71
CA ALA A 80 17.95 18.97 -14.57
C ALA A 80 18.27 18.05 -13.39
N ASN A 81 19.19 18.50 -12.55
CA ASN A 81 19.47 17.91 -11.23
C ASN A 81 19.23 18.93 -10.09
N GLY A 82 18.66 20.11 -10.40
CA GLY A 82 18.23 21.10 -9.42
C GLY A 82 17.15 22.05 -9.94
N VAL A 83 16.46 22.71 -9.02
CA VAL A 83 15.51 23.81 -9.25
C VAL A 83 15.86 24.96 -8.31
N VAL A 84 16.05 26.15 -8.86
CA VAL A 84 16.34 27.39 -8.12
C VAL A 84 15.22 28.40 -8.28
N GLY A 85 15.11 29.34 -7.34
CA GLY A 85 14.09 30.38 -7.37
C GLY A 85 12.68 29.82 -7.27
N LEU A 86 12.48 28.75 -6.49
CA LEU A 86 11.15 28.22 -6.22
C LEU A 86 10.26 29.30 -5.59
N SER A 87 9.11 29.54 -6.21
CA SER A 87 7.99 30.30 -5.66
C SER A 87 6.75 29.42 -5.66
N ILE A 88 5.94 29.51 -4.61
CA ILE A 88 4.68 28.78 -4.49
C ILE A 88 3.59 29.77 -4.14
N ASP A 89 2.59 29.84 -5.01
CA ASP A 89 1.42 30.69 -4.88
C ASP A 89 0.17 29.81 -4.71
N MET A 90 -0.80 30.31 -3.93
CA MET A 90 -2.09 29.63 -3.73
C MET A 90 -3.22 30.60 -4.06
N ASP A 91 -3.98 30.26 -5.10
CA ASP A 91 -5.08 31.06 -5.62
C ASP A 91 -6.42 30.37 -5.36
N GLU A 92 -7.44 31.15 -5.02
CA GLU A 92 -8.82 30.66 -4.97
C GLU A 92 -9.48 30.79 -6.35
N ILE A 93 -10.00 29.68 -6.86
CA ILE A 93 -10.81 29.60 -8.08
C ILE A 93 -12.23 29.23 -7.66
N SER A 94 -13.06 30.23 -7.39
CA SER A 94 -14.44 30.04 -6.95
C SER A 94 -15.45 30.24 -8.09
N GLY A 95 -16.47 29.38 -8.14
CA GLY A 95 -17.55 29.46 -9.13
C GLY A 95 -18.75 28.58 -8.78
N LYS A 96 -19.98 29.11 -8.96
CA LYS A 96 -21.25 28.39 -8.76
C LYS A 96 -21.31 27.57 -7.44
N ASN A 97 -21.05 28.23 -6.31
CA ASN A 97 -21.07 27.65 -4.95
C ASN A 97 -20.03 26.54 -4.67
N LYS A 98 -19.00 26.39 -5.50
CA LYS A 98 -17.82 25.56 -5.21
C LYS A 98 -16.60 26.47 -5.15
N SER A 99 -15.85 26.37 -4.06
CA SER A 99 -14.53 26.98 -3.93
C SER A 99 -13.48 25.91 -4.26
N MET A 100 -12.45 26.28 -5.01
CA MET A 100 -11.31 25.42 -5.28
C MET A 100 -10.05 26.22 -5.01
N PHE A 101 -9.02 25.58 -4.49
CA PHE A 101 -7.71 26.19 -4.32
C PHE A 101 -6.78 25.62 -5.37
N MET A 102 -6.08 26.50 -6.08
CA MET A 102 -4.99 26.13 -6.97
C MET A 102 -3.68 26.50 -6.31
N LEU A 103 -2.84 25.50 -6.05
CA LEU A 103 -1.46 25.72 -5.66
C LEU A 103 -0.60 25.63 -6.92
N THR A 104 0.16 26.69 -7.19
CA THR A 104 1.09 26.80 -8.31
C THR A 104 2.51 26.93 -7.78
N ALA A 105 3.36 25.96 -8.10
CA ALA A 105 4.80 26.05 -7.88
C ALA A 105 5.50 26.40 -9.19
N ILE A 106 6.44 27.35 -9.15
CA ILE A 106 7.28 27.74 -10.29
C ILE A 106 8.74 27.85 -9.86
N GLY A 107 9.65 27.48 -10.74
CA GLY A 107 11.09 27.64 -10.53
C GLY A 107 11.88 27.51 -11.82
N THR A 108 13.19 27.76 -11.77
CA THR A 108 14.09 27.56 -12.91
C THR A 108 14.85 26.26 -12.76
N ALA A 109 14.69 25.33 -13.70
CA ALA A 109 15.45 24.09 -13.70
C ALA A 109 16.90 24.34 -14.12
N VAL A 110 17.85 23.69 -13.43
CA VAL A 110 19.28 23.89 -13.62
C VAL A 110 20.05 22.58 -13.63
N VAL A 111 21.22 22.60 -14.27
CA VAL A 111 22.24 21.55 -14.16
C VAL A 111 23.34 22.08 -13.25
N LEU A 112 23.47 21.50 -12.07
CA LEU A 112 24.52 21.72 -11.09
C LEU A 112 25.74 20.84 -11.40
N GLU A 113 26.91 21.31 -11.00
CA GLU A 113 28.14 20.52 -11.01
C GLU A 113 28.00 19.30 -10.09
N ASN A 114 28.31 18.11 -10.62
CA ASN A 114 28.27 16.86 -9.86
C ASN A 114 29.55 16.77 -9.01
N ASP A 115 29.46 17.03 -7.72
CA ASP A 115 30.48 16.52 -6.80
C ASP A 115 30.29 15.02 -6.66
N ASN A 116 31.35 14.23 -6.88
CA ASN A 116 31.42 12.79 -6.59
C ASN A 116 31.33 12.48 -5.07
N GLN A 117 30.64 13.33 -4.30
CA GLN A 117 30.39 13.22 -2.88
C GLN A 117 28.94 13.59 -2.55
N SER A 118 27.97 13.01 -3.25
CA SER A 118 26.62 12.89 -2.67
C SER A 118 26.62 11.70 -1.71
N ALA A 119 27.14 11.92 -0.51
CA ALA A 119 26.72 11.13 0.64
C ALA A 119 25.18 11.19 0.71
N PRO A 120 24.48 10.09 1.00
CA PRO A 120 23.04 10.12 1.19
C PRO A 120 22.73 11.20 2.22
N ILE A 121 21.88 12.16 1.88
CA ILE A 121 21.33 13.08 2.87
C ILE A 121 20.44 12.21 3.76
N THR A 122 21.05 11.62 4.79
CA THR A 122 20.31 11.04 5.90
C THR A 122 19.79 12.27 6.61
N GLN A 123 18.51 12.63 6.42
CA GLN A 123 17.89 13.66 7.24
C GLN A 123 17.99 13.18 8.69
N SER A 124 19.00 13.68 9.39
CA SER A 124 19.09 13.55 10.83
C SER A 124 17.85 14.25 11.38
N GLU A 125 16.89 13.50 11.92
CA GLU A 125 15.74 14.02 12.67
C GLU A 125 16.14 14.72 13.99
N ARG A 126 17.42 15.07 14.17
CA ARG A 126 17.90 15.83 15.30
C ARG A 126 17.88 17.31 14.94
N PHE A 127 17.13 18.06 15.73
CA PHE A 127 16.98 19.49 15.61
C PHE A 127 17.84 20.18 16.67
N GLU A 128 18.43 21.33 16.35
CA GLU A 128 19.16 22.15 17.32
C GLU A 128 18.22 22.75 18.38
N ASN A 129 16.96 23.04 17.99
CA ASN A 129 15.90 23.52 18.87
C ASN A 129 14.62 22.74 18.61
N VAL A 130 13.86 22.43 19.67
CA VAL A 130 12.59 21.68 19.59
C VAL A 130 11.47 22.53 20.18
N SER A 131 10.36 22.68 19.44
CA SER A 131 9.20 23.42 19.94
C SER A 131 8.41 22.61 20.99
N TYR A 132 7.67 23.29 21.85
CA TYR A 132 6.81 22.65 22.83
C TYR A 132 5.73 21.77 22.17
N GLU A 133 5.18 22.21 21.03
CA GLU A 133 4.22 21.43 20.24
C GLU A 133 4.84 20.14 19.73
N ARG A 134 6.06 20.20 19.16
CA ARG A 134 6.77 19.00 18.69
C ARG A 134 7.05 18.04 19.84
N LEU A 135 7.43 18.56 21.00
CA LEU A 135 7.65 17.75 22.21
C LEU A 135 6.36 17.04 22.65
N ASN A 136 5.22 17.73 22.65
CA ASN A 136 3.92 17.13 22.98
C ASN A 136 3.48 16.06 21.97
N LEU A 137 3.73 16.26 20.68
CA LEU A 137 3.48 15.25 19.66
C LEU A 137 4.32 14.00 19.92
N LEU A 138 5.60 14.16 20.26
CA LEU A 138 6.47 13.04 20.61
C LEU A 138 6.02 12.32 21.88
N TYR A 139 5.60 13.04 22.92
CA TYR A 139 5.03 12.41 24.13
C TYR A 139 3.78 11.60 23.80
N LYS A 140 2.85 12.16 23.03
CA LYS A 140 1.63 11.44 22.64
C LYS A 140 1.93 10.22 21.77
N LYS A 141 2.86 10.32 20.80
CA LYS A 141 3.32 9.17 20.00
C LYS A 141 3.88 8.06 20.91
N LYS A 142 4.78 8.39 21.83
CA LYS A 142 5.39 7.42 22.74
C LYS A 142 4.39 6.77 23.70
N ASP A 143 3.44 7.54 24.22
CA ASP A 143 2.37 7.01 25.09
C ASP A 143 1.46 6.03 24.34
N ILE A 144 1.05 6.37 23.11
CA ILE A 144 0.24 5.50 22.25
C ILE A 144 0.98 4.18 21.97
N LEU A 145 2.24 4.25 21.54
CA LEU A 145 3.05 3.07 21.24
C LEU A 145 3.25 2.19 22.48
N LYS A 146 3.58 2.80 23.62
CA LYS A 146 3.72 2.06 24.88
C LYS A 146 2.42 1.33 25.26
N LYS A 147 1.27 2.00 25.20
CA LYS A 147 -0.03 1.38 25.50
C LYS A 147 -0.38 0.26 24.53
N ALA A 148 0.05 0.38 23.27
CA ALA A 148 -0.16 -0.64 22.25
C ALA A 148 0.68 -1.89 22.53
N ASP A 149 1.95 -1.71 22.88
CA ASP A 149 2.86 -2.79 23.31
C ASP A 149 2.31 -3.51 24.54
N GLU A 150 1.71 -2.77 25.47
CA GLU A 150 1.04 -3.32 26.67
C GLU A 150 -0.34 -3.95 26.38
N GLY A 151 -0.86 -3.87 25.15
CA GLY A 151 -2.18 -4.43 24.79
C GLY A 151 -3.39 -3.57 25.20
N ASN A 152 -3.14 -2.41 25.83
CA ASN A 152 -4.11 -1.59 26.55
C ASN A 152 -4.50 -0.29 25.83
N LEU A 153 -3.99 -0.07 24.61
CA LEU A 153 -4.37 1.12 23.84
C LEU A 153 -5.85 1.02 23.44
N SER A 154 -6.65 1.96 23.95
CA SER A 154 -8.03 2.16 23.52
C SER A 154 -8.05 2.73 22.09
N ILE A 155 -8.91 2.16 21.25
CA ILE A 155 -9.06 2.53 19.85
C ILE A 155 -10.12 3.65 19.74
N THR A 156 -9.81 4.82 20.33
CA THR A 156 -10.69 5.99 20.29
C THR A 156 -10.51 6.78 18.99
N ASP A 157 -11.46 7.66 18.68
CA ASP A 157 -11.35 8.59 17.54
C ASP A 157 -10.08 9.45 17.62
N ASP A 158 -9.74 9.93 18.82
CA ASP A 158 -8.52 10.71 19.07
C ASP A 158 -7.23 9.95 18.75
N ASN A 159 -7.20 8.65 19.05
CA ASN A 159 -6.02 7.83 18.81
C ASN A 159 -5.90 7.48 17.33
N TRP A 160 -7.01 7.11 16.67
CA TRP A 160 -7.05 6.95 15.22
C TRP A 160 -6.59 8.22 14.50
N HIS A 161 -7.19 9.35 14.84
CA HIS A 161 -6.83 10.63 14.25
C HIS A 161 -5.34 10.92 14.48
N PHE A 162 -4.82 10.70 15.68
CA PHE A 162 -3.40 10.94 15.94
C PHE A 162 -2.48 10.05 15.10
N VAL A 163 -2.71 8.73 15.05
CA VAL A 163 -1.79 7.81 14.35
C VAL A 163 -1.85 7.98 12.83
N THR A 164 -3.03 8.19 12.27
CA THR A 164 -3.22 8.47 10.84
C THR A 164 -2.55 9.78 10.46
N THR A 165 -2.88 10.85 11.19
CA THR A 165 -2.49 12.19 10.80
C THR A 165 -1.00 12.47 11.07
N ASN A 166 -0.35 11.68 11.93
CA ASN A 166 1.10 11.78 12.17
C ASN A 166 1.87 10.59 11.60
N GLN A 167 1.24 9.76 10.76
CA GLN A 167 1.86 8.63 10.06
C GLN A 167 2.71 7.77 11.00
N VAL A 168 2.12 7.34 12.12
CA VAL A 168 2.81 6.54 13.15
C VAL A 168 2.85 5.08 12.69
N ASP A 169 3.78 4.72 11.80
CA ASP A 169 3.86 3.40 11.17
C ASP A 169 4.03 2.25 12.16
N GLU A 170 4.74 2.48 13.27
CA GLU A 170 5.09 1.44 14.24
C GLU A 170 3.86 0.82 14.94
N ILE A 171 2.72 1.50 14.90
CA ILE A 171 1.47 0.99 15.50
C ILE A 171 0.77 -0.07 14.62
N PHE A 172 1.14 -0.19 13.35
CA PHE A 172 0.42 -1.03 12.38
C PHE A 172 0.24 -2.49 12.82
N PRO A 173 1.26 -3.19 13.36
CA PRO A 173 1.08 -4.56 13.84
C PRO A 173 0.03 -4.69 14.96
N TYR A 174 -0.05 -3.70 15.84
CA TYR A 174 -1.05 -3.67 16.91
C TYR A 174 -2.48 -3.52 16.34
N LEU A 175 -2.66 -2.59 15.39
CA LEU A 175 -3.95 -2.38 14.73
C LEU A 175 -4.41 -3.64 13.97
N LEU A 176 -3.50 -4.26 13.23
CA LEU A 176 -3.79 -5.50 12.51
C LEU A 176 -4.22 -6.62 13.46
N LYS A 177 -3.51 -6.78 14.59
CA LYS A 177 -3.86 -7.76 15.64
C LYS A 177 -5.23 -7.49 16.25
N LYS A 178 -5.57 -6.22 16.51
CA LYS A 178 -6.87 -5.83 17.08
C LYS A 178 -8.04 -6.12 16.13
N TYR A 179 -7.83 -6.14 14.81
CA TYR A 179 -8.88 -6.52 13.86
C TYR A 179 -9.51 -7.89 14.18
N GLN A 180 -8.71 -8.88 14.61
CA GLN A 180 -9.23 -10.19 14.99
C GLN A 180 -10.15 -10.13 16.22
N ALA A 181 -9.86 -9.27 17.19
CA ALA A 181 -10.74 -9.08 18.35
C ALA A 181 -12.10 -8.48 17.92
N VAL A 182 -12.09 -7.57 16.95
CA VAL A 182 -13.31 -6.99 16.37
C VAL A 182 -14.12 -8.05 15.61
N LEU A 183 -13.47 -8.88 14.79
CA LEU A 183 -14.11 -10.02 14.10
C LEU A 183 -14.78 -11.00 15.08
N GLN A 184 -14.18 -11.19 16.24
CA GLN A 184 -14.70 -12.07 17.30
C GLN A 184 -15.79 -11.40 18.17
N GLY A 185 -16.19 -10.16 17.86
CA GLY A 185 -17.21 -9.43 18.62
C GLY A 185 -16.76 -8.98 20.01
N GLN A 186 -15.46 -8.96 20.29
CA GLN A 186 -14.92 -8.58 21.61
C GLN A 186 -14.92 -7.06 21.82
N MET A 187 -15.15 -6.27 20.76
CA MET A 187 -15.18 -4.80 20.80
C MET A 187 -16.56 -4.28 20.41
N LEU A 188 -17.48 -4.21 21.38
CA LEU A 188 -18.89 -3.85 21.15
C LEU A 188 -19.12 -2.42 20.61
N GLN A 189 -18.13 -1.53 20.74
CA GLN A 189 -18.25 -0.12 20.40
C GLN A 189 -17.90 0.20 18.94
N ILE A 190 -17.44 -0.78 18.15
CA ILE A 190 -17.04 -0.56 16.76
C ILE A 190 -17.40 -1.78 15.90
N THR A 191 -17.95 -1.53 14.72
CA THR A 191 -18.26 -2.62 13.78
C THR A 191 -17.02 -3.10 13.04
N VAL A 192 -17.05 -4.33 12.51
CA VAL A 192 -15.97 -4.88 11.66
C VAL A 192 -15.69 -3.97 10.47
N LYS A 193 -16.76 -3.49 9.81
CA LYS A 193 -16.66 -2.59 8.65
C LYS A 193 -16.02 -1.27 9.05
N GLU A 194 -16.51 -0.63 10.12
CA GLU A 194 -15.98 0.66 10.57
C GLU A 194 -14.50 0.55 10.97
N TYR A 195 -14.09 -0.51 11.66
CA TYR A 195 -12.68 -0.72 11.98
C TYR A 195 -11.84 -0.89 10.71
N TYR A 196 -12.33 -1.68 9.76
CA TYR A 196 -11.64 -1.90 8.48
C TYR A 196 -11.47 -0.58 7.71
N ASP A 197 -12.55 0.21 7.58
CA ASP A 197 -12.52 1.50 6.89
C ASP A 197 -11.49 2.46 7.53
N ARG A 198 -11.41 2.49 8.87
CA ARG A 198 -10.40 3.28 9.60
C ARG A 198 -8.98 2.77 9.40
N LEU A 199 -8.79 1.46 9.33
CA LEU A 199 -7.49 0.85 9.05
C LEU A 199 -7.03 1.17 7.62
N VAL A 200 -7.92 1.12 6.64
CA VAL A 200 -7.64 1.53 5.24
C VAL A 200 -7.26 3.01 5.20
N ALA A 201 -8.04 3.90 5.82
CA ALA A 201 -7.74 5.33 5.87
C ALA A 201 -6.40 5.65 6.56
N TYR A 202 -6.06 4.88 7.61
CA TYR A 202 -4.75 4.97 8.26
C TYR A 202 -3.62 4.65 7.30
N ILE A 203 -3.69 3.54 6.56
CA ILE A 203 -2.68 3.16 5.56
C ILE A 203 -2.63 4.17 4.41
N ASP A 204 -3.79 4.65 3.95
CA ASP A 204 -3.88 5.55 2.81
C ASP A 204 -3.22 6.92 3.07
N ALA A 205 -3.12 7.32 4.35
CA ALA A 205 -2.47 8.56 4.75
C ALA A 205 -0.93 8.56 4.62
N PHE A 206 -0.28 7.41 4.40
CA PHE A 206 1.18 7.33 4.25
C PHE A 206 1.64 7.66 2.82
N PRO A 207 2.91 8.02 2.60
CA PRO A 207 3.49 8.08 1.25
C PRO A 207 3.40 6.71 0.56
N GLU A 208 3.15 6.69 -0.75
CA GLU A 208 2.90 5.46 -1.52
C GLU A 208 3.97 4.38 -1.33
N GLU A 209 5.26 4.72 -1.42
CA GLU A 209 6.40 3.80 -1.17
C GLU A 209 6.36 3.15 0.22
N LYS A 210 5.91 3.92 1.22
CA LYS A 210 5.79 3.43 2.59
C LYS A 210 4.61 2.47 2.71
N LYS A 211 3.49 2.69 2.00
CA LYS A 211 2.35 1.76 1.96
C LYS A 211 2.77 0.39 1.45
N PHE A 212 3.50 0.35 0.33
CA PHE A 212 4.02 -0.90 -0.25
C PHE A 212 4.89 -1.65 0.76
N THR A 213 5.88 -0.97 1.35
CA THR A 213 6.77 -1.58 2.35
C THR A 213 6.00 -2.09 3.55
N MET A 214 5.08 -1.29 4.11
CA MET A 214 4.29 -1.67 5.28
C MET A 214 3.42 -2.89 5.02
N LEU A 215 2.68 -2.92 3.90
CA LEU A 215 1.75 -4.01 3.62
C LEU A 215 2.49 -5.30 3.24
N TYR A 216 3.42 -5.23 2.28
CA TYR A 216 4.05 -6.44 1.75
C TYR A 216 5.11 -7.02 2.68
N GLU A 217 5.93 -6.21 3.36
CA GLU A 217 6.86 -6.77 4.35
C GLU A 217 6.10 -7.33 5.56
N SER A 218 4.96 -6.74 5.94
CA SER A 218 4.09 -7.37 6.95
C SER A 218 3.55 -8.70 6.45
N ALA A 219 3.02 -8.79 5.23
CA ALA A 219 2.52 -10.05 4.67
C ALA A 219 3.59 -11.14 4.56
N LEU A 220 4.81 -10.77 4.15
CA LEU A 220 5.93 -11.69 4.02
C LEU A 220 6.43 -12.22 5.37
N ASN A 221 6.23 -11.48 6.46
CA ASN A 221 6.60 -11.90 7.81
C ASN A 221 5.41 -12.43 8.63
N GLU A 222 4.20 -12.42 8.08
CA GLU A 222 2.98 -12.81 8.79
C GLU A 222 2.67 -14.31 8.65
N SER A 223 2.19 -14.92 9.74
CA SER A 223 1.83 -16.33 9.80
C SER A 223 0.33 -16.58 9.99
N ASN A 224 -0.44 -15.57 10.41
CA ASN A 224 -1.87 -15.64 10.66
C ASN A 224 -2.66 -15.39 9.36
N GLU A 225 -3.50 -16.36 8.96
CA GLU A 225 -4.30 -16.27 7.72
C GLU A 225 -5.30 -15.10 7.71
N VAL A 226 -5.82 -14.70 8.88
CA VAL A 226 -6.75 -13.56 9.00
C VAL A 226 -6.02 -12.26 8.65
N TYR A 227 -4.82 -12.07 9.21
CA TYR A 227 -4.02 -10.85 8.98
C TYR A 227 -3.54 -10.77 7.55
N LEU A 228 -3.10 -11.90 6.97
CA LEU A 228 -2.78 -12.02 5.56
C LEU A 228 -3.96 -11.64 4.66
N SER A 229 -5.17 -12.12 4.95
CA SER A 229 -6.37 -11.77 4.20
C SER A 229 -6.71 -10.28 4.30
N VAL A 230 -6.58 -9.68 5.48
CA VAL A 230 -6.81 -8.23 5.68
C VAL A 230 -5.82 -7.41 4.87
N ILE A 231 -4.53 -7.75 4.93
CA ILE A 231 -3.49 -7.07 4.14
C ILE A 231 -3.81 -7.18 2.65
N SER A 232 -4.15 -8.37 2.17
CA SER A 232 -4.54 -8.59 0.76
C SER A 232 -5.73 -7.73 0.35
N ASN A 233 -6.75 -7.60 1.21
CA ASN A 233 -7.92 -6.76 0.91
C ASN A 233 -7.53 -5.27 0.86
N ILE A 234 -6.70 -4.78 1.78
CA ILE A 234 -6.20 -3.40 1.75
C ILE A 234 -5.40 -3.13 0.47
N ILE A 235 -4.56 -4.08 0.05
CA ILE A 235 -3.82 -3.99 -1.23
C ILE A 235 -4.79 -3.82 -2.41
N ASN A 236 -5.88 -4.58 -2.45
CA ASN A 236 -6.90 -4.46 -3.49
C ASN A 236 -7.61 -3.11 -3.44
N ASP A 237 -8.09 -2.71 -2.27
CA ASP A 237 -8.92 -1.51 -2.09
C ASP A 237 -8.15 -0.22 -2.40
N LEU A 238 -6.84 -0.20 -2.10
CA LEU A 238 -5.94 0.90 -2.43
C LEU A 238 -5.21 0.75 -3.77
N GLN A 239 -5.51 -0.31 -4.54
CA GLN A 239 -4.90 -0.62 -5.84
C GLN A 239 -3.35 -0.71 -5.80
N LEU A 240 -2.79 -1.20 -4.69
CA LEU A 240 -1.35 -1.26 -4.42
C LEU A 240 -0.70 -2.55 -4.90
N VAL A 241 -1.06 -3.04 -6.10
CA VAL A 241 -0.49 -4.28 -6.63
C VAL A 241 0.95 -4.06 -7.11
N ASP A 242 1.90 -4.74 -6.47
CA ASP A 242 3.29 -4.84 -6.91
C ASP A 242 3.64 -6.28 -7.34
N LEU A 243 4.03 -6.45 -8.61
CA LEU A 243 4.28 -7.77 -9.19
C LEU A 243 5.55 -8.44 -8.64
N ASN A 244 6.56 -7.69 -8.19
CA ASN A 244 7.78 -8.26 -7.60
C ASN A 244 7.48 -8.81 -6.20
N TYR A 245 6.73 -8.07 -5.39
CA TYR A 245 6.28 -8.58 -4.10
C TYR A 245 5.29 -9.74 -4.25
N THR A 246 4.43 -9.69 -5.25
CA THR A 246 3.52 -10.80 -5.59
C THR A 246 4.32 -12.06 -5.94
N ALA A 247 5.41 -11.94 -6.71
CA ALA A 247 6.34 -13.04 -6.99
C ALA A 247 6.96 -13.62 -5.71
N ARG A 248 7.38 -12.76 -4.77
CA ARG A 248 7.93 -13.20 -3.47
C ARG A 248 6.90 -14.00 -2.66
N LEU A 249 5.63 -13.58 -2.66
CA LEU A 249 4.56 -14.31 -1.97
C LEU A 249 4.26 -15.66 -2.65
N LEU A 250 4.22 -15.70 -3.98
CA LEU A 250 4.04 -16.94 -4.74
C LEU A 250 5.21 -17.92 -4.55
N GLY A 251 6.43 -17.40 -4.41
CA GLY A 251 7.65 -18.19 -4.17
C GLY A 251 7.92 -18.55 -2.70
N SER A 252 7.02 -18.21 -1.78
CA SER A 252 7.18 -18.53 -0.35
C SER A 252 7.04 -20.03 -0.09
N ASP A 253 7.80 -20.57 0.86
CA ASP A 253 7.66 -21.96 1.33
C ASP A 253 6.35 -22.20 2.12
N GLU A 254 5.74 -21.14 2.63
CA GLU A 254 4.45 -21.21 3.33
C GLU A 254 3.27 -21.11 2.36
N PHE A 255 2.51 -22.19 2.22
CA PHE A 255 1.37 -22.29 1.28
C PHE A 255 0.29 -21.21 1.48
N LYS A 256 0.05 -20.77 2.72
CA LYS A 256 -0.88 -19.67 3.01
C LYS A 256 -0.44 -18.34 2.37
N LYS A 257 0.86 -18.06 2.27
CA LYS A 257 1.40 -16.87 1.59
C LYS A 257 1.29 -17.03 0.07
N GLN A 258 1.51 -18.24 -0.44
CA GLN A 258 1.30 -18.56 -1.86
C GLN A 258 -0.17 -18.31 -2.28
N ARG A 259 -1.14 -18.70 -1.43
CA ARG A 259 -2.58 -18.40 -1.64
C ARG A 259 -2.85 -16.90 -1.72
N ILE A 260 -2.22 -16.08 -0.89
CA ILE A 260 -2.33 -14.63 -0.97
C ILE A 260 -1.69 -14.08 -2.25
N GLY A 261 -0.54 -14.61 -2.67
CA GLY A 261 0.06 -14.27 -3.96
C GLY A 261 -0.88 -14.56 -5.14
N LEU A 262 -1.56 -15.71 -5.12
CA LEU A 262 -2.59 -16.07 -6.11
C LEU A 262 -3.80 -15.15 -6.07
N GLN A 263 -4.17 -14.64 -4.90
CA GLN A 263 -5.25 -13.67 -4.78
C GLN A 263 -4.82 -12.31 -5.36
N ILE A 264 -3.65 -11.80 -4.95
CA ILE A 264 -3.16 -10.47 -5.33
C ILE A 264 -2.94 -10.34 -6.84
N ILE A 265 -2.45 -11.38 -7.52
CA ILE A 265 -2.21 -11.33 -8.97
C ILE A 265 -3.51 -11.12 -9.79
N THR A 266 -4.67 -11.44 -9.20
CA THR A 266 -5.98 -11.18 -9.85
C THR A 266 -6.41 -9.72 -9.74
N PHE A 267 -5.90 -8.95 -8.77
CA PHE A 267 -6.24 -7.55 -8.56
C PHE A 267 -5.65 -6.62 -9.63
N ASN A 268 -6.16 -5.39 -9.69
CA ASN A 268 -5.77 -4.44 -10.72
C ASN A 268 -4.78 -3.39 -10.22
N LYS A 269 -3.74 -3.12 -11.03
CA LYS A 269 -2.91 -1.93 -10.90
C LYS A 269 -3.62 -0.71 -11.50
N PRO A 270 -3.30 0.52 -11.03
CA PRO A 270 -3.82 1.75 -11.64
C PRO A 270 -3.27 1.98 -13.06
N PHE A 271 -2.04 1.53 -13.32
CA PHE A 271 -1.38 1.64 -14.62
C PHE A 271 -0.62 0.36 -14.95
N TYR A 272 -0.60 0.02 -16.25
CA TYR A 272 0.18 -1.09 -16.79
C TYR A 272 1.09 -0.58 -17.89
N ASN A 273 2.28 -1.19 -17.97
CA ASN A 273 3.24 -0.96 -19.06
C ASN A 273 3.66 -2.30 -19.69
N LYS A 274 4.51 -2.25 -20.72
CA LYS A 274 5.00 -3.45 -21.43
C LYS A 274 5.80 -4.41 -20.53
N VAL A 275 6.52 -3.87 -19.54
CA VAL A 275 7.27 -4.68 -18.56
C VAL A 275 6.30 -5.45 -17.67
N ASP A 276 5.17 -4.85 -17.29
CA ASP A 276 4.15 -5.54 -16.50
C ASP A 276 3.54 -6.73 -17.24
N VAL A 277 3.35 -6.63 -18.56
CA VAL A 277 2.88 -7.77 -19.38
C VAL A 277 3.86 -8.93 -19.29
N GLN A 278 5.16 -8.66 -19.44
CA GLN A 278 6.18 -9.70 -19.32
C GLN A 278 6.20 -10.30 -17.90
N HIS A 279 6.13 -9.48 -16.86
CA HIS A 279 6.07 -9.98 -15.48
C HIS A 279 4.83 -10.84 -15.21
N LEU A 280 3.68 -10.46 -15.77
CA LEU A 280 2.45 -11.26 -15.66
C LEU A 280 2.59 -12.62 -16.38
N GLU A 281 3.24 -12.65 -17.54
CA GLU A 281 3.57 -13.89 -18.26
C GLU A 281 4.49 -14.79 -17.41
N ASP A 282 5.57 -14.21 -16.86
CA ASP A 282 6.53 -14.95 -16.03
C ASP A 282 5.85 -15.53 -14.77
N LEU A 283 4.98 -14.75 -14.13
CA LEU A 283 4.21 -15.19 -12.96
C LEU A 283 3.17 -16.26 -13.32
N LYS A 284 2.51 -16.14 -14.48
CA LYS A 284 1.58 -17.16 -14.98
C LYS A 284 2.30 -18.49 -15.17
N ASP A 285 3.46 -18.47 -15.82
CA ASP A 285 4.28 -19.66 -16.05
C ASP A 285 4.77 -20.25 -14.72
N PHE A 286 5.19 -19.39 -13.78
CA PHE A 286 5.54 -19.81 -12.42
C PHE A 286 4.37 -20.54 -11.74
N ILE A 287 3.16 -19.97 -11.77
CA ILE A 287 1.97 -20.58 -11.15
C ILE A 287 1.68 -21.95 -11.78
N GLN A 288 1.75 -22.05 -13.11
CA GLN A 288 1.49 -23.30 -13.83
C GLN A 288 2.48 -24.42 -13.47
N GLN A 289 3.74 -24.07 -13.16
CA GLN A 289 4.80 -25.05 -12.88
C GLN A 289 4.88 -25.48 -11.41
N ASN A 290 4.50 -24.59 -10.47
CA ASN A 290 4.83 -24.76 -9.06
C ASN A 290 3.67 -25.22 -8.17
N PHE A 291 2.40 -25.05 -8.58
CA PHE A 291 1.24 -25.52 -7.79
C PHE A 291 0.86 -26.95 -8.15
N LYS A 292 1.36 -27.91 -7.36
CA LYS A 292 1.12 -29.36 -7.53
C LYS A 292 0.15 -29.91 -6.49
N GLU A 293 -0.35 -31.12 -6.72
CA GLU A 293 -1.16 -31.84 -5.73
C GLU A 293 -0.39 -31.95 -4.41
N ARG A 294 -1.05 -31.59 -3.31
CA ARG A 294 -0.49 -31.67 -1.96
C ARG A 294 -0.98 -32.91 -1.22
N GLY A 295 -2.18 -33.38 -1.54
CA GLY A 295 -2.67 -34.69 -1.15
C GLY A 295 -2.05 -35.81 -1.98
N THR A 296 -2.30 -37.06 -1.58
CA THR A 296 -1.81 -38.26 -2.30
C THR A 296 -2.95 -39.07 -2.86
N ARG A 297 -2.80 -39.63 -4.07
CA ARG A 297 -3.77 -40.56 -4.67
C ARG A 297 -3.38 -42.00 -4.38
N SER A 298 -4.37 -42.86 -4.13
CA SER A 298 -4.16 -44.30 -3.89
C SER A 298 -5.41 -45.11 -4.25
N THR A 299 -5.36 -46.43 -4.16
CA THR A 299 -6.51 -47.32 -4.39
C THR A 299 -6.94 -48.04 -3.11
N LYS A 300 -8.25 -48.22 -2.93
CA LYS A 300 -8.84 -48.98 -1.83
C LYS A 300 -9.67 -50.14 -2.38
N LYS A 301 -9.41 -51.36 -1.87
CA LYS A 301 -10.23 -52.54 -2.18
C LYS A 301 -11.62 -52.41 -1.57
N GLN A 302 -12.65 -52.68 -2.37
CA GLN A 302 -14.02 -52.72 -1.88
C GLN A 302 -14.27 -54.03 -1.13
N MET A 303 -14.91 -53.94 0.04
CA MET A 303 -15.04 -55.07 0.97
C MET A 303 -15.86 -56.25 0.41
N LEU A 304 -16.65 -56.03 -0.66
CA LEU A 304 -17.55 -57.00 -1.29
C LEU A 304 -17.36 -57.10 -2.82
N SER A 305 -16.32 -56.48 -3.38
CA SER A 305 -16.06 -56.50 -4.82
C SER A 305 -14.56 -56.62 -5.09
N SER A 306 -14.19 -57.32 -6.16
CA SER A 306 -12.82 -57.31 -6.70
C SER A 306 -12.44 -55.97 -7.33
N LYS A 307 -13.37 -55.02 -7.42
CA LYS A 307 -13.12 -53.67 -7.94
C LYS A 307 -12.36 -52.83 -6.93
N GLU A 308 -11.26 -52.24 -7.39
CA GLU A 308 -10.54 -51.21 -6.67
C GLU A 308 -11.19 -49.85 -6.93
N LYS A 309 -11.25 -49.01 -5.90
CA LYS A 309 -11.74 -47.63 -6.00
C LYS A 309 -10.59 -46.67 -5.79
N GLU A 310 -10.45 -45.70 -6.68
CA GLU A 310 -9.53 -44.59 -6.47
C GLU A 310 -9.98 -43.69 -5.33
N ILE A 311 -9.04 -43.35 -4.47
CA ILE A 311 -9.20 -42.47 -3.32
C ILE A 311 -8.05 -41.46 -3.30
N TRP A 312 -8.24 -40.36 -2.60
CA TRP A 312 -7.17 -39.44 -2.30
C TRP A 312 -7.13 -39.09 -0.81
N ASN A 313 -5.93 -38.95 -0.28
CA ASN A 313 -5.68 -38.61 1.12
C ASN A 313 -5.34 -37.12 1.20
N CYS A 314 -6.16 -36.39 1.93
CA CYS A 314 -5.95 -34.97 2.20
C CYS A 314 -4.82 -34.77 3.22
N GLU A 315 -4.16 -33.62 3.18
CA GLU A 315 -3.14 -33.22 4.17
C GLU A 315 -3.68 -33.18 5.60
N CYS A 316 -5.00 -33.05 5.80
CA CYS A 316 -5.61 -33.18 7.13
C CYS A 316 -5.74 -34.62 7.64
N GLY A 317 -5.30 -35.62 6.86
CA GLY A 317 -5.37 -37.04 7.19
C GLY A 317 -6.67 -37.75 6.78
N LYS A 318 -7.66 -37.02 6.27
CA LYS A 318 -8.92 -37.60 5.79
C LYS A 318 -8.76 -38.21 4.40
N THR A 319 -9.20 -39.47 4.25
CA THR A 319 -9.36 -40.11 2.94
C THR A 319 -10.70 -39.76 2.34
N ASN A 320 -10.70 -39.36 1.07
CA ASN A 320 -11.88 -39.00 0.29
C ASN A 320 -11.93 -39.86 -0.99
N ASP A 321 -13.13 -40.07 -1.50
CA ASP A 321 -13.32 -40.78 -2.76
C ASP A 321 -13.00 -39.89 -3.97
N VAL A 322 -12.39 -40.46 -5.01
CA VAL A 322 -12.25 -39.76 -6.29
C VAL A 322 -13.60 -39.87 -7.02
N SER A 323 -14.40 -38.81 -6.95
CA SER A 323 -15.62 -38.66 -7.76
C SER A 323 -15.83 -37.19 -8.12
N ALA A 324 -16.57 -36.92 -9.20
CA ALA A 324 -16.88 -35.55 -9.63
C ALA A 324 -17.63 -34.73 -8.56
N VAL A 325 -18.22 -35.39 -7.55
CA VAL A 325 -18.94 -34.78 -6.44
C VAL A 325 -18.02 -34.48 -5.25
N ASN A 326 -16.93 -35.23 -5.07
CA ASN A 326 -16.02 -35.13 -3.92
C ASN A 326 -14.69 -34.44 -4.31
N GLN A 327 -14.79 -33.25 -4.90
CA GLN A 327 -13.62 -32.43 -5.25
C GLN A 327 -12.92 -31.86 -4.00
N TYR A 328 -13.67 -31.68 -2.91
CA TYR A 328 -13.18 -31.14 -1.64
C TYR A 328 -13.22 -32.21 -0.55
N CYS A 329 -12.33 -32.08 0.42
CA CYS A 329 -12.26 -32.97 1.56
C CYS A 329 -13.43 -32.72 2.52
N ASP A 330 -14.20 -33.76 2.84
CA ASP A 330 -15.37 -33.68 3.74
C ASP A 330 -15.06 -33.16 5.15
N ASN A 331 -13.79 -33.19 5.56
CA ASN A 331 -13.36 -32.77 6.89
C ASN A 331 -12.87 -31.32 6.95
N CYS A 332 -12.10 -30.87 5.94
CA CYS A 332 -11.43 -29.57 5.99
C CYS A 332 -11.82 -28.62 4.86
N ASP A 333 -12.74 -29.04 3.98
CA ASP A 333 -13.24 -28.28 2.84
C ASP A 333 -12.14 -27.80 1.87
N LYS A 334 -11.03 -28.55 1.79
CA LYS A 334 -9.92 -28.27 0.87
C LYS A 334 -9.88 -29.32 -0.23
N ASP A 335 -9.58 -28.90 -1.46
CA ASP A 335 -9.28 -29.81 -2.56
C ASP A 335 -7.91 -30.51 -2.39
N ILE A 336 -7.54 -31.36 -3.34
CA ILE A 336 -6.25 -32.08 -3.31
C ILE A 336 -5.03 -31.16 -3.44
N TYR A 337 -5.23 -29.93 -3.91
CA TYR A 337 -4.19 -28.90 -4.03
C TYR A 337 -4.14 -27.99 -2.79
N GLY A 338 -5.03 -28.18 -1.81
CA GLY A 338 -5.07 -27.46 -0.53
C GLY A 338 -5.97 -26.22 -0.52
N PHE A 339 -6.75 -25.96 -1.57
CA PHE A 339 -7.60 -24.77 -1.71
C PHE A 339 -9.03 -25.02 -1.22
N LYS A 340 -9.61 -24.04 -0.53
CA LYS A 340 -11.04 -24.04 -0.19
C LYS A 340 -11.90 -23.62 -1.37
N THR A 341 -13.20 -23.92 -1.30
CA THR A 341 -14.19 -23.58 -2.34
C THR A 341 -14.15 -22.10 -2.76
N ASN A 342 -13.98 -21.20 -1.79
CA ASN A 342 -13.95 -19.75 -2.03
C ASN A 342 -12.55 -19.19 -2.37
N ASP A 343 -11.52 -20.03 -2.40
CA ASP A 343 -10.18 -19.58 -2.72
C ASP A 343 -10.01 -19.30 -4.23
N ILE A 344 -9.06 -18.42 -4.52
CA ILE A 344 -8.49 -18.28 -5.86
C ILE A 344 -7.52 -19.44 -6.08
N THR A 345 -7.90 -20.36 -6.96
CA THR A 345 -7.07 -21.48 -7.38
C THR A 345 -6.06 -21.03 -8.46
N PRO A 346 -4.98 -21.80 -8.70
CA PRO A 346 -4.04 -21.53 -9.79
C PRO A 346 -4.72 -21.36 -11.15
N GLU A 347 -5.73 -22.18 -11.45
CA GLU A 347 -6.50 -22.10 -12.69
C GLU A 347 -7.28 -20.77 -12.80
N LYS A 348 -7.97 -20.37 -11.72
CA LYS A 348 -8.70 -19.09 -11.67
C LYS A 348 -7.74 -17.90 -11.82
N ALA A 349 -6.57 -17.95 -11.16
CA ALA A 349 -5.54 -16.93 -11.26
C ALA A 349 -4.98 -16.83 -12.68
N ILE A 350 -4.57 -17.95 -13.28
CA ILE A 350 -4.06 -18.00 -14.67
C ILE A 350 -5.09 -17.46 -15.65
N LYS A 351 -6.37 -17.83 -15.50
CA LYS A 351 -7.46 -17.30 -16.35
C LYS A 351 -7.60 -15.79 -16.24
N SER A 352 -7.54 -15.25 -15.01
CA SER A 352 -7.57 -13.80 -14.77
C SER A 352 -6.37 -13.10 -15.42
N VAL A 353 -5.17 -13.67 -15.24
CA VAL A 353 -3.92 -13.13 -15.79
C VAL A 353 -3.93 -13.14 -17.32
N ASN A 354 -4.33 -14.24 -17.95
CA ASN A 354 -4.46 -14.32 -19.42
C ASN A 354 -5.43 -13.26 -19.97
N THR A 355 -6.56 -13.07 -19.29
CA THR A 355 -7.55 -12.04 -19.68
C THR A 355 -6.92 -10.64 -19.59
N LYS A 356 -6.18 -10.37 -18.51
CA LYS A 356 -5.49 -9.11 -18.28
C LYS A 356 -4.39 -8.84 -19.31
N ILE A 357 -3.56 -9.83 -19.61
CA ILE A 357 -2.50 -9.74 -20.64
C ILE A 357 -3.11 -9.44 -22.00
N ALA A 358 -4.17 -10.14 -22.40
CA ALA A 358 -4.83 -9.91 -23.68
C ALA A 358 -5.33 -8.45 -23.80
N LEU A 359 -6.07 -7.97 -22.80
CA LEU A 359 -6.61 -6.60 -22.78
C LEU A 359 -5.51 -5.53 -22.77
N ILE A 360 -4.44 -5.74 -22.01
CA ILE A 360 -3.32 -4.79 -21.96
C ILE A 360 -2.58 -4.77 -23.31
N SER A 361 -2.36 -5.94 -23.91
CA SER A 361 -1.62 -6.07 -25.17
C SER A 361 -2.34 -5.46 -26.36
N GLU A 362 -3.68 -5.36 -26.32
CA GLU A 362 -4.46 -4.61 -27.31
C GLU A 362 -4.27 -3.10 -27.23
N LEU A 363 -3.81 -2.57 -26.08
CA LEU A 363 -3.75 -1.14 -25.79
C LEU A 363 -2.32 -0.57 -25.68
N ILE A 364 -1.30 -1.42 -25.48
CA ILE A 364 0.11 -1.01 -25.36
C ILE A 364 0.82 -1.16 -26.72
N ILE A 365 1.49 -0.09 -27.16
CA ILE A 365 2.29 -0.01 -28.39
C ILE A 365 3.68 -0.65 -28.21
#